data_AF-A0A377UV55-F1
#
_entry.id   AF-A0A377UV55-F1
#
_cell.length_a   1.000
_cell.length_b   1.000
_cell.length_c   1.000
_cell.angle_alpha   90.00
_cell.angle_beta   90.00
_cell.angle_gamma   90.00
#
_symmetry.space_group_name_H-M   'P 1'
#
loop_
_entity.id
_entity.type
_entity.pdbx_description
1 polymer ?
#
loop_
_entity_poly.entity_id
_entity_poly.type
_entity_poly.pdbx_seq_one_letter_code
_entity_poly.pdbx_strand_id
1 'polypeptide(L)'
;MAGGYGYDRYSNNYNYSLRGAWSPMRADSRYHAFWGESSALVETPGVSDVTVRGQTNVTTDAAGYAVVPYVRPYHRNSLALDEQEIPGAEVDNVARTVVPTRNAIVKVKYDTRIGYKAMLTLRTRNGVVPFGALVTLDNDHGSASRSNIVGDEGQVYLTGLQKKGQLLARWGEKSSEQCTVHYDFSSMALGNDILFYQAECR
;
A
#
# COMPACT_ATOMS: atom_id res chain seq x y z
N MET A 1 -2.13 -18.13 20.76
CA MET A 1 -1.97 -19.28 21.68
C MET A 1 -1.44 -18.73 22.98
N ALA A 2 -1.93 -19.19 24.13
CA ALA A 2 -1.40 -18.75 25.43
C ALA A 2 -1.12 -19.97 26.30
N GLY A 3 0.10 -20.01 26.84
CA GLY A 3 0.54 -21.00 27.82
C GLY A 3 0.93 -20.26 29.11
N GLY A 4 0.49 -20.76 30.25
CA GLY A 4 0.81 -20.20 31.56
C GLY A 4 1.13 -21.31 32.55
N TYR A 5 2.16 -21.10 33.34
CA TYR A 5 2.59 -22.00 34.41
C TYR A 5 2.50 -21.27 35.74
N GLY A 6 1.72 -21.80 36.67
CA GLY A 6 1.55 -21.24 38.01
C GLY A 6 1.82 -22.30 39.06
N TYR A 7 2.75 -22.02 39.97
CA TYR A 7 3.16 -22.94 41.03
C TYR A 7 2.87 -22.32 42.41
N ASP A 8 2.18 -23.07 43.26
CA ASP A 8 1.96 -22.77 44.68
C ASP A 8 2.41 -23.96 45.56
N ARG A 9 2.59 -23.76 46.86
CA ARG A 9 3.06 -24.80 47.82
C ARG A 9 2.16 -26.05 47.86
N TYR A 10 0.91 -25.95 47.43
CA TYR A 10 -0.05 -27.05 47.44
C TYR A 10 -0.60 -27.45 46.06
N SER A 11 -0.29 -26.72 44.99
CA SER A 11 -0.81 -27.02 43.66
C SER A 11 0.09 -26.52 42.55
N ASN A 12 0.16 -27.30 41.48
CA ASN A 12 0.86 -26.91 40.27
C ASN A 12 -0.11 -26.90 39.09
N ASN A 13 -0.29 -25.74 38.45
CA ASN A 13 -1.31 -25.53 37.43
C ASN A 13 -0.66 -25.17 36.10
N TYR A 14 -0.98 -25.97 35.07
CA TYR A 14 -0.59 -25.74 33.68
C TYR A 14 -1.81 -25.34 32.88
N ASN A 15 -1.82 -24.12 32.37
CA ASN A 15 -2.91 -23.63 31.52
C ASN A 15 -2.41 -23.51 30.08
N TYR A 16 -3.06 -24.24 29.18
CA TYR A 16 -2.88 -24.09 27.74
C TYR A 16 -4.20 -23.68 27.11
N SER A 17 -4.20 -22.60 26.33
CA SER A 17 -5.38 -22.16 25.60
C SER A 17 -5.03 -21.83 24.14
N LEU A 18 -5.84 -22.39 23.24
CA LEU A 18 -5.84 -22.10 21.82
C LEU A 18 -7.15 -21.38 21.50
N ARG A 19 -7.02 -20.17 20.97
CA ARG A 19 -8.12 -19.27 20.64
C ARG A 19 -7.93 -18.85 19.18
N GLY A 20 -8.85 -19.25 18.33
CA GLY A 20 -8.83 -19.00 16.88
C GLY A 20 -10.23 -19.18 16.32
N ALA A 21 -10.46 -18.68 15.11
CA ALA A 21 -11.74 -18.74 14.45
C ALA A 21 -11.55 -19.02 12.96
N TRP A 22 -12.54 -19.70 12.38
CA TRP A 22 -12.55 -20.15 10.99
C TRP A 22 -13.82 -19.65 10.31
N SER A 23 -13.69 -19.10 9.10
CA SER A 23 -14.84 -18.79 8.24
C SER A 23 -14.60 -19.33 6.83
N PRO A 24 -15.55 -20.08 6.25
CA PRO A 24 -15.55 -20.38 4.83
C PRO A 24 -16.02 -19.14 4.06
N MET A 25 -15.11 -18.41 3.41
CA MET A 25 -15.48 -17.39 2.43
C MET A 25 -15.26 -17.96 1.01
N ARG A 26 -16.15 -17.61 0.06
CA ARG A 26 -16.16 -18.10 -1.33
C ARG A 26 -14.91 -17.66 -2.10
N ALA A 27 -13.78 -18.30 -1.81
CA ALA A 27 -12.56 -18.43 -2.62
C ALA A 27 -11.42 -19.08 -1.82
N ASP A 28 -11.46 -19.06 -0.48
CA ASP A 28 -10.33 -19.58 0.32
C ASP A 28 -10.72 -19.82 1.80
N SER A 29 -10.22 -20.91 2.39
CA SER A 29 -10.42 -21.25 3.81
C SER A 29 -9.30 -20.64 4.66
N ARG A 30 -9.60 -19.61 5.45
CA ARG A 30 -8.59 -18.86 6.23
C ARG A 30 -8.81 -18.96 7.73
N TYR A 31 -7.71 -19.06 8.48
CA TYR A 31 -7.66 -19.12 9.94
C TYR A 31 -7.33 -17.72 10.50
N HIS A 32 -8.16 -17.18 11.40
CA HIS A 32 -7.92 -15.87 12.01
C HIS A 32 -8.16 -15.88 13.52
N ALA A 33 -7.49 -15.00 14.26
CA ALA A 33 -7.67 -14.88 15.70
C ALA A 33 -8.90 -14.01 16.04
N PHE A 34 -9.95 -14.65 16.58
CA PHE A 34 -11.14 -14.05 17.21
C PHE A 34 -12.00 -13.11 16.34
N TRP A 35 -13.33 -13.25 16.43
CA TRP A 35 -14.28 -12.27 15.86
C TRP A 35 -14.79 -11.40 17.01
N GLY A 36 -14.59 -10.08 16.93
CA GLY A 36 -15.38 -9.14 17.73
C GLY A 36 -16.79 -8.99 17.15
N GLU A 37 -17.63 -8.16 17.77
CA GLU A 37 -19.03 -7.96 17.33
C GLU A 37 -19.16 -7.47 15.88
N SER A 38 -18.17 -6.73 15.36
CA SER A 38 -18.09 -6.35 13.95
C SER A 38 -16.62 -6.35 13.50
N SER A 39 -16.37 -6.73 12.25
CA SER A 39 -15.02 -6.90 11.73
C SER A 39 -14.84 -6.24 10.37
N ALA A 40 -13.60 -5.93 10.01
CA ALA A 40 -13.24 -5.48 8.67
C ALA A 40 -12.29 -6.48 8.02
N LEU A 41 -12.52 -6.78 6.74
CA LEU A 41 -11.60 -7.51 5.89
C LEU A 41 -10.79 -6.50 5.07
N VAL A 42 -9.53 -6.34 5.40
CA VAL A 42 -8.56 -5.55 4.65
C VAL A 42 -8.05 -6.37 3.47
N GLU A 43 -7.98 -5.74 2.30
CA GLU A 43 -7.39 -6.28 1.07
C GLU A 43 -6.33 -5.31 0.54
N THR A 44 -5.11 -5.80 0.39
CA THR A 44 -3.94 -5.12 -0.22
C THR A 44 -3.44 -5.97 -1.39
N PRO A 45 -4.02 -5.82 -2.60
CA PRO A 45 -3.74 -6.72 -3.71
C PRO A 45 -2.24 -6.84 -4.04
N GLY A 46 -1.68 -8.04 -3.96
CA GLY A 46 -0.28 -8.30 -4.31
C GLY A 46 0.76 -7.70 -3.35
N VAL A 47 0.35 -7.22 -2.16
CA VAL A 47 1.26 -6.78 -1.09
C VAL A 47 0.90 -7.51 0.20
N SER A 48 1.85 -8.25 0.75
CA SER A 48 1.73 -9.03 2.00
C SER A 48 2.48 -8.36 3.16
N ASP A 49 2.29 -8.87 4.38
CA ASP A 49 2.97 -8.41 5.60
C ASP A 49 2.77 -6.92 5.91
N VAL A 50 1.61 -6.37 5.54
CA VAL A 50 1.24 -4.99 5.83
C VAL A 50 0.56 -4.92 7.19
N THR A 51 1.16 -4.20 8.14
CA THR A 51 0.61 -3.99 9.48
C THR A 51 -0.57 -3.02 9.46
N VAL A 52 -1.66 -3.35 10.15
CA VAL A 52 -2.78 -2.42 10.39
C VAL A 52 -2.51 -1.60 11.65
N ARG A 53 -2.38 -0.28 11.50
CA ARG A 53 -2.11 0.64 12.61
C ARG A 53 -3.23 0.66 13.64
N GLY A 54 -2.83 0.75 14.91
CA GLY A 54 -3.75 0.74 16.04
C GLY A 54 -4.40 -0.62 16.33
N GLN A 55 -4.03 -1.68 15.59
CA GLN A 55 -4.44 -3.05 15.83
C GLN A 55 -3.22 -3.86 16.30
N THR A 56 -3.36 -4.58 17.40
CA THR A 56 -2.27 -5.40 17.92
C THR A 56 -2.15 -6.70 17.12
N ASN A 57 -0.99 -6.93 16.51
CA ASN A 57 -0.66 -8.16 15.77
C ASN A 57 -1.61 -8.47 14.61
N VAL A 58 -2.07 -7.45 13.88
CA VAL A 58 -2.86 -7.62 12.66
C VAL A 58 -2.02 -7.22 11.45
N THR A 59 -1.56 -8.22 10.71
CA THR A 59 -0.80 -8.09 9.46
C THR A 59 -1.53 -8.80 8.33
N THR A 60 -1.30 -8.36 7.08
CA THR A 60 -1.84 -9.04 5.90
C THR A 60 -1.08 -10.34 5.63
N ASP A 61 -1.82 -11.38 5.25
CA ASP A 61 -1.25 -12.66 4.87
C ASP A 61 -0.55 -12.61 3.50
N ALA A 62 0.02 -13.74 3.06
CA ALA A 62 0.74 -13.88 1.80
C ALA A 62 -0.11 -13.53 0.55
N ALA A 63 -1.43 -13.54 0.65
CA ALA A 63 -2.32 -13.13 -0.44
C ALA A 63 -2.78 -11.67 -0.31
N GLY A 64 -2.32 -10.94 0.70
CA GLY A 64 -2.64 -9.54 0.95
C GLY A 64 -3.96 -9.33 1.68
N TYR A 65 -4.38 -10.24 2.56
CA TYR A 65 -5.61 -10.08 3.34
C TYR A 65 -5.36 -10.06 4.84
N ALA A 66 -6.08 -9.19 5.56
CA ALA A 66 -6.10 -9.18 7.02
C ALA A 66 -7.52 -9.05 7.56
N VAL A 67 -7.81 -9.72 8.66
CA VAL A 67 -9.08 -9.53 9.40
C VAL A 67 -8.80 -8.64 10.59
N VAL A 68 -9.47 -7.49 10.65
CA VAL A 68 -9.46 -6.56 11.78
C VAL A 68 -10.67 -6.88 12.66
N PRO A 69 -10.48 -7.44 13.86
CA PRO A 69 -11.58 -8.03 14.63
C PRO A 69 -12.40 -7.04 15.46
N TYR A 70 -11.88 -5.85 15.78
CA TYR A 70 -12.50 -4.91 16.73
C TYR A 70 -12.91 -3.58 16.07
N VAL A 71 -13.86 -3.64 15.14
CA VAL A 71 -14.39 -2.43 14.49
C VAL A 71 -15.71 -2.02 15.17
N ARG A 72 -15.85 -0.76 15.57
CA ARG A 72 -17.02 -0.30 16.34
C ARG A 72 -18.26 -0.16 15.45
N PRO A 73 -19.38 -0.84 15.74
CA PRO A 73 -20.58 -0.73 14.93
C PRO A 73 -21.19 0.68 15.05
N TYR A 74 -21.75 1.20 13.95
CA TYR A 74 -22.37 2.53 13.83
C TYR A 74 -21.43 3.72 14.10
N HIS A 75 -20.13 3.47 14.17
CA HIS A 75 -19.11 4.50 14.35
C HIS A 75 -18.20 4.58 13.14
N ARG A 76 -17.57 5.75 12.93
CA ARG A 76 -16.47 5.90 11.99
C ARG A 76 -15.23 5.22 12.56
N ASN A 77 -14.73 4.22 11.84
CA ASN A 77 -13.51 3.53 12.17
C ASN A 77 -12.50 3.85 11.08
N SER A 78 -11.42 4.52 11.44
CA SER A 78 -10.29 4.74 10.55
C SER A 78 -9.37 3.53 10.66
N LEU A 79 -9.27 2.79 9.57
CA LEU A 79 -8.29 1.73 9.41
C LEU A 79 -7.13 2.34 8.64
N ALA A 80 -5.94 2.29 9.21
CA ALA A 80 -4.73 2.78 8.57
C ALA A 80 -3.71 1.66 8.44
N LEU A 81 -2.94 1.65 7.37
CA LEU A 81 -1.87 0.70 7.12
C LEU A 81 -0.52 1.33 7.45
N ASP A 82 0.42 0.52 7.92
CA ASP A 82 1.81 0.93 8.08
C ASP A 82 2.60 0.62 6.80
N GLU A 83 2.97 1.66 6.08
CA GLU A 83 3.65 1.56 4.78
C GLU A 83 5.18 1.62 4.86
N GLN A 84 5.73 1.95 6.05
CA GLN A 84 7.18 2.12 6.24
C GLN A 84 7.96 0.81 6.06
N GLU A 85 7.29 -0.32 6.27
CA GLU A 85 7.91 -1.65 6.24
C GLU A 85 7.63 -2.42 4.94
N ILE A 86 7.09 -1.77 3.91
CA ILE A 86 6.72 -2.43 2.65
C ILE A 86 7.84 -2.26 1.59
N PRO A 87 8.65 -3.30 1.31
CA PRO A 87 9.64 -3.27 0.24
C PRO A 87 8.99 -3.27 -1.14
N GLY A 88 9.42 -2.35 -2.01
CA GLY A 88 9.06 -2.38 -3.42
C GLY A 88 7.56 -2.26 -3.70
N ALA A 89 6.78 -1.71 -2.77
CA ALA A 89 5.39 -1.35 -3.02
C ALA A 89 4.95 -0.13 -2.18
N GLU A 90 3.96 0.59 -2.69
CA GLU A 90 3.27 1.67 -2.00
C GLU A 90 1.79 1.33 -1.89
N VAL A 91 1.13 1.89 -0.87
CA VAL A 91 -0.32 1.80 -0.73
C VAL A 91 -0.91 3.19 -0.89
N ASP A 92 -1.76 3.37 -1.89
CA ASP A 92 -2.48 4.62 -2.08
C ASP A 92 -3.55 4.78 -1.00
N ASN A 93 -3.68 6.00 -0.47
CA ASN A 93 -4.59 6.35 0.62
C ASN A 93 -4.50 5.34 1.78
N VAL A 94 -3.37 5.37 2.50
CA VAL A 94 -3.06 4.47 3.63
C VAL A 94 -4.11 4.43 4.74
N ALA A 95 -5.03 5.39 4.80
CA ALA A 95 -6.14 5.42 5.74
C ALA A 95 -7.50 5.41 5.03
N ARG A 96 -8.33 4.43 5.35
CA ARG A 96 -9.73 4.34 4.90
C ARG A 96 -10.66 4.40 6.10
N THR A 97 -11.78 5.10 5.95
CA THR A 97 -12.82 5.16 7.00
C THR A 97 -13.99 4.27 6.63
N VAL A 98 -14.42 3.42 7.56
CA VAL A 98 -15.60 2.56 7.42
C VAL A 98 -16.58 2.73 8.57
N VAL A 99 -17.86 2.47 8.29
CA VAL A 99 -18.95 2.50 9.27
C VAL A 99 -19.72 1.18 9.19
N PRO A 100 -19.29 0.13 9.91
CA PRO A 100 -20.00 -1.15 9.88
C PRO A 100 -21.28 -1.10 10.70
N THR A 101 -22.27 -1.91 10.33
CA THR A 101 -23.38 -2.24 11.23
C THR A 101 -22.96 -3.34 12.22
N ARG A 102 -23.79 -3.60 13.24
CA ARG A 102 -23.56 -4.71 14.18
C ARG A 102 -23.52 -6.05 13.43
N ASN A 103 -22.54 -6.91 13.76
CA ASN A 103 -22.33 -8.22 13.14
C ASN A 103 -22.02 -8.17 11.64
N ALA A 104 -21.58 -7.02 11.12
CA ALA A 104 -21.16 -6.88 9.73
C ALA A 104 -19.67 -7.15 9.56
N ILE A 105 -19.35 -7.74 8.39
CA ILE A 105 -17.99 -7.85 7.87
C ILE A 105 -17.88 -6.88 6.70
N VAL A 106 -17.14 -5.79 6.90
CA VAL A 106 -16.95 -4.77 5.85
C VAL A 106 -15.65 -5.02 5.10
N LYS A 107 -15.71 -5.07 3.77
CA LYS A 107 -14.53 -5.20 2.92
C LYS A 107 -13.90 -3.82 2.71
N VAL A 108 -12.60 -3.70 2.97
CA VAL A 108 -11.81 -2.49 2.81
C VAL A 108 -10.68 -2.78 1.85
N LYS A 109 -10.83 -2.29 0.63
CA LYS A 109 -9.83 -2.46 -0.42
C LYS A 109 -8.91 -1.24 -0.45
N TYR A 110 -7.60 -1.50 -0.42
CA TYR A 110 -6.57 -0.52 -0.67
C TYR A 110 -6.02 -0.70 -2.07
N ASP A 111 -5.61 0.41 -2.68
CA ASP A 111 -5.01 0.40 -4.00
C ASP A 111 -3.49 0.34 -3.84
N THR A 112 -2.90 -0.78 -4.19
CA THR A 112 -1.48 -1.07 -4.00
C THR A 112 -0.72 -0.86 -5.31
N ARG A 113 0.48 -0.31 -5.20
CA ARG A 113 1.37 0.01 -6.33
C ARG A 113 2.69 -0.73 -6.14
N ILE A 114 2.86 -1.83 -6.86
CA ILE A 114 4.05 -2.69 -6.75
C ILE A 114 5.10 -2.23 -7.78
N GLY A 115 6.31 -1.94 -7.32
CA GLY A 115 7.44 -1.50 -8.13
C GLY A 115 8.33 -0.49 -7.41
N TYR A 116 9.24 0.12 -8.17
CA TYR A 116 10.19 1.11 -7.64
C TYR A 116 9.47 2.40 -7.22
N LYS A 117 9.96 3.01 -6.15
CA LYS A 117 9.63 4.38 -5.72
C LYS A 117 10.78 5.27 -6.14
N ALA A 118 10.50 6.33 -6.90
CA ALA A 118 11.54 7.23 -7.39
C ALA A 118 11.09 8.69 -7.33
N MET A 119 12.00 9.56 -6.91
CA MET A 119 11.94 10.99 -7.11
C MET A 119 12.76 11.33 -8.36
N LEU A 120 12.07 11.66 -9.45
CA LEU A 120 12.72 12.02 -10.71
C LEU A 120 12.87 13.52 -10.83
N THR A 121 14.05 14.01 -11.20
CA THR A 121 14.24 15.41 -11.61
C THR A 121 14.23 15.50 -13.13
N LEU A 122 13.19 16.11 -13.69
CA LEU A 122 12.96 16.20 -15.14
C LEU A 122 13.54 17.50 -15.70
N ARG A 123 14.51 17.36 -16.60
CA ARG A 123 15.17 18.51 -17.25
C ARG A 123 14.85 18.58 -18.73
N THR A 124 14.55 19.77 -19.22
CA THR A 124 14.41 20.06 -20.66
C THR A 124 15.69 20.72 -21.18
N ARG A 125 15.83 20.89 -22.49
CA ARG A 125 17.00 21.59 -23.08
C ARG A 125 17.17 23.02 -22.56
N ASN A 126 16.08 23.67 -22.16
CA ASN A 126 16.04 25.07 -21.77
C ASN A 126 15.90 25.27 -20.25
N GLY A 127 15.88 24.19 -19.44
CA GLY A 127 15.68 24.29 -18.00
C GLY A 127 15.07 23.03 -17.38
N VAL A 128 14.10 23.20 -16.51
CA VAL A 128 13.33 22.12 -15.88
C VAL A 128 11.94 22.02 -16.48
N VAL A 129 11.29 20.87 -16.32
CA VAL A 129 9.86 20.74 -16.63
C VAL A 129 9.09 21.66 -15.67
N PRO A 130 8.12 22.46 -16.16
CA PRO A 130 7.43 23.43 -15.33
C PRO A 130 6.56 22.77 -14.26
N PHE A 131 6.36 23.51 -13.16
CA PHE A 131 5.40 23.15 -12.11
C PHE A 131 4.01 22.89 -12.70
N GLY A 132 3.34 21.87 -12.18
CA GLY A 132 1.99 21.52 -12.62
C GLY A 132 1.93 20.62 -13.86
N ALA A 133 3.07 20.27 -14.46
CA ALA A 133 3.10 19.29 -15.54
C ALA A 133 2.60 17.93 -15.03
N LEU A 134 1.80 17.24 -15.85
CA LEU A 134 1.28 15.92 -15.57
C LEU A 134 2.21 14.87 -16.19
N VAL A 135 2.67 13.94 -15.36
CA VAL A 135 3.54 12.83 -15.76
C VAL A 135 2.73 11.54 -15.74
N THR A 136 2.63 10.91 -16.91
CA THR A 136 1.93 9.65 -17.14
C THR A 136 2.88 8.56 -17.61
N LEU A 137 2.63 7.32 -17.20
CA LEU A 137 3.31 6.14 -17.74
C LEU A 137 2.76 5.82 -19.14
N ASP A 138 3.63 5.72 -20.14
CA ASP A 138 3.26 5.55 -21.56
C ASP A 138 2.43 4.28 -21.83
N ASN A 139 2.60 3.24 -21.01
CA ASN A 139 1.91 1.95 -21.17
C ASN A 139 0.55 1.83 -20.45
N ASP A 140 0.03 2.89 -19.85
CA ASP A 140 -1.18 2.82 -19.02
C ASP A 140 -2.45 3.14 -19.82
N HIS A 141 -2.78 2.26 -20.79
CA HIS A 141 -3.97 2.37 -21.63
C HIS A 141 -5.28 1.91 -20.94
N GLY A 142 -5.31 1.72 -19.62
CA GLY A 142 -6.49 1.20 -18.94
C GLY A 142 -6.58 1.51 -17.44
N SER A 143 -7.64 2.25 -17.11
CA SER A 143 -8.19 2.52 -15.76
C SER A 143 -7.40 3.53 -14.90
N ALA A 144 -7.87 4.78 -14.95
CA ALA A 144 -7.38 5.96 -14.23
C ALA A 144 -5.94 6.36 -14.60
N SER A 145 -5.80 7.28 -15.57
CA SER A 145 -4.53 7.90 -15.96
C SER A 145 -3.69 8.23 -14.74
N ARG A 146 -2.66 7.43 -14.47
CA ARG A 146 -1.64 7.67 -13.46
C ARG A 146 -0.96 8.99 -13.76
N SER A 147 -1.47 10.08 -13.19
CA SER A 147 -0.98 11.42 -13.45
C SER A 147 -0.38 11.96 -12.17
N ASN A 148 0.94 12.03 -12.14
CA ASN A 148 1.68 12.64 -11.04
C ASN A 148 2.06 14.06 -11.44
N ILE A 149 2.15 14.95 -10.46
CA ILE A 149 2.36 16.37 -10.72
C ILE A 149 3.83 16.72 -10.48
N VAL A 150 4.41 17.47 -11.42
CA VAL A 150 5.77 18.01 -11.28
C VAL A 150 5.77 19.21 -10.32
N GLY A 151 6.71 19.19 -9.38
CA GLY A 151 7.00 20.26 -8.44
C GLY A 151 7.76 21.44 -9.07
N ASP A 152 8.11 22.40 -8.24
CA ASP A 152 8.76 23.66 -8.63
C ASP A 152 10.19 23.47 -9.15
N GLU A 153 10.93 22.49 -8.62
CA GLU A 153 12.28 22.15 -9.09
C GLU A 153 12.29 21.15 -10.27
N GLY A 154 11.15 20.92 -10.93
CA GLY A 154 11.03 19.89 -11.96
C GLY A 154 11.04 18.46 -11.40
N GLN A 155 10.80 18.31 -10.10
CA GLN A 155 10.82 17.03 -9.40
C GLN A 155 9.44 16.36 -9.45
N VAL A 156 9.39 15.05 -9.65
CA VAL A 156 8.15 14.27 -9.61
C VAL A 156 8.37 12.99 -8.82
N TYR A 157 7.46 12.72 -7.89
CA TYR A 157 7.43 11.48 -7.13
C TYR A 157 6.56 10.46 -7.87
N LEU A 158 7.11 9.28 -8.09
CA LEU A 158 6.48 8.19 -8.83
C LEU A 158 6.70 6.87 -8.09
N THR A 159 5.68 6.02 -8.11
CA THR A 159 5.66 4.73 -7.40
C THR A 159 5.09 3.63 -8.27
N GLY A 160 5.44 2.39 -7.97
CA GLY A 160 5.01 1.26 -8.80
C GLY A 160 5.65 1.29 -10.18
N LEU A 161 6.84 1.89 -10.29
CA LEU A 161 7.59 1.94 -11.54
C LEU A 161 8.18 0.56 -11.86
N GLN A 162 8.22 0.24 -13.15
CA GLN A 162 8.93 -0.93 -13.64
C GLN A 162 10.44 -0.70 -13.57
N LYS A 163 11.25 -1.73 -13.85
CA LYS A 163 12.72 -1.58 -13.88
C LYS A 163 13.19 -0.61 -14.97
N LYS A 164 12.48 -0.57 -16.10
CA LYS A 164 12.69 0.37 -17.21
C LYS A 164 11.33 0.80 -17.74
N GLY A 165 11.26 2.00 -18.29
CA GLY A 165 10.04 2.47 -18.93
C GLY A 165 10.16 3.85 -19.53
N GLN A 166 9.04 4.33 -20.03
CA GLN A 166 8.87 5.66 -20.59
C GLN A 166 7.78 6.40 -19.82
N LEU A 167 8.02 7.70 -19.61
CA LEU A 167 7.09 8.64 -19.02
C LEU A 167 6.83 9.75 -20.01
N LEU A 168 5.58 10.19 -20.08
CA LEU A 168 5.15 11.34 -20.85
C LEU A 168 4.83 12.47 -19.87
N ALA A 169 5.60 13.55 -19.92
CA ALA A 169 5.33 14.77 -19.16
C ALA A 169 4.62 15.77 -20.07
N ARG A 170 3.44 16.27 -19.67
CA ARG A 170 2.64 17.24 -20.43
C ARG A 170 2.26 18.42 -19.56
N TRP A 171 2.51 19.63 -20.03
CA TRP A 171 2.06 20.89 -19.39
C TRP A 171 1.23 21.78 -20.32
N GLY A 172 0.96 21.31 -21.53
CA GLY A 172 0.08 21.95 -22.49
C GLY A 172 -0.32 21.02 -23.62
N GLU A 173 -1.00 21.56 -24.62
CA GLU A 173 -1.53 20.80 -25.77
C GLU A 173 -0.59 20.83 -26.98
N LYS A 174 0.40 21.75 -27.01
CA LYS A 174 1.35 21.82 -28.12
C LYS A 174 2.39 20.71 -28.01
N SER A 175 2.94 20.28 -29.14
CA SER A 175 4.06 19.33 -29.17
C SER A 175 5.30 19.84 -28.44
N SER A 176 5.49 21.16 -28.33
CA SER A 176 6.55 21.80 -27.55
C SER A 176 6.27 21.86 -26.04
N GLU A 177 5.05 21.50 -25.63
CA GLU A 177 4.56 21.56 -24.24
C GLU A 177 4.38 20.16 -23.64
N GLN A 178 5.03 19.18 -24.26
CA GLN A 178 5.13 17.81 -23.80
C GLN A 178 6.52 17.26 -24.10
N CYS A 179 6.96 16.27 -23.33
CA CYS A 179 8.23 15.61 -23.56
C CYS A 179 8.24 14.19 -23.00
N THR A 180 9.10 13.35 -23.57
CA THR A 180 9.21 11.94 -23.18
C THR A 180 10.50 11.69 -22.43
N VAL A 181 10.39 10.97 -21.32
CA VAL A 181 11.49 10.62 -20.42
C VAL A 181 11.68 9.12 -20.43
N HIS A 182 12.90 8.66 -20.65
CA HIS A 182 13.27 7.25 -20.51
C HIS A 182 14.02 7.06 -19.20
N TYR A 183 13.64 6.04 -18.43
CA TYR A 183 14.34 5.70 -17.18
C TYR A 183 14.78 4.23 -17.19
N ASP A 184 15.91 3.97 -16.53
CA ASP A 184 16.47 2.64 -16.35
C ASP A 184 17.05 2.50 -14.93
N PHE A 185 16.36 1.75 -14.08
CA PHE A 185 16.77 1.44 -12.72
C PHE A 185 17.55 0.13 -12.64
N SER A 186 18.15 -0.36 -13.74
CA SER A 186 18.73 -1.71 -13.75
C SER A 186 19.89 -1.95 -12.82
N SER A 187 20.62 -0.89 -12.49
CA SER A 187 21.72 -0.88 -11.54
C SER A 187 21.27 -0.66 -10.10
N MET A 188 19.98 -0.42 -9.86
CA MET A 188 19.42 -0.09 -8.55
C MET A 188 18.62 -1.28 -8.00
N ALA A 189 18.82 -1.57 -6.71
CA ALA A 189 18.08 -2.63 -6.04
C ALA A 189 16.65 -2.18 -5.71
N LEU A 190 15.68 -3.10 -5.81
CA LEU A 190 14.32 -2.89 -5.32
C LEU A 190 14.37 -2.94 -3.78
N GLY A 191 14.05 -1.83 -3.12
CA GLY A 191 14.10 -1.72 -1.65
C GLY A 191 12.99 -0.82 -1.11
N ASN A 192 13.08 -0.48 0.18
CA ASN A 192 12.16 0.45 0.84
C ASN A 192 12.47 1.92 0.49
N ASP A 193 13.66 2.18 -0.04
CA ASP A 193 14.17 3.53 -0.26
C ASP A 193 13.63 4.16 -1.55
N ILE A 194 13.51 5.50 -1.50
CA ILE A 194 13.17 6.32 -2.66
C ILE A 194 14.43 6.51 -3.50
N LEU A 195 14.37 6.14 -4.78
CA LEU A 195 15.44 6.35 -5.73
C LEU A 195 15.43 7.79 -6.23
N PHE A 196 16.55 8.50 -6.11
CA PHE A 196 16.71 9.81 -6.73
C PHE A 196 17.40 9.66 -8.08
N TYR A 197 16.73 10.08 -9.15
CA TYR A 197 17.24 9.92 -10.51
C TYR A 197 16.99 11.18 -11.34
N GLN A 198 18.01 11.66 -12.04
CA GLN A 198 17.89 12.79 -12.95
C GLN A 198 17.69 12.26 -14.37
N ALA A 199 16.66 12.76 -15.05
CA ALA A 199 16.33 12.32 -16.41
C ALA A 199 16.16 13.51 -17.35
N GLU A 200 16.70 13.36 -18.56
CA GLU A 200 16.53 14.35 -19.62
C GLU A 200 15.24 14.06 -20.41
N CYS A 201 14.45 15.10 -20.58
CA CYS A 201 13.25 15.10 -21.38
C CYS A 201 13.59 15.43 -22.84
N ARG A 202 13.16 14.56 -23.75
CA ARG A 202 13.33 14.72 -25.20
C ARG A 202 12.05 15.12 -25.90
#